data_AF-A0A660SWD4-F1
#
_entry.id   AF-A0A660SWD4-F1
#
_cell.length_a   1.000
_cell.length_b   1.000
_cell.length_c   1.000
_cell.angle_alpha   90.00
_cell.angle_beta   90.00
_cell.angle_gamma   90.00
#
_symmetry.space_group_name_H-M   'P 1'
#
loop_
_entity.id
_entity.type
_entity.pdbx_description
1 polymer ?
#
loop_
_entity_poly.entity_id
_entity_poly.type
_entity_poly.pdbx_seq_one_letter_code
_entity_poly.pdbx_strand_id
1 'polypeptide(L)' 'FIPNLEIFGDKLKLDQWGYLETDVEMRTNIDGVFAAGDVTSKRYRQITTAVSDGTIAGIAAGKELE' A
#
# COMPACT_ATOMS: atom_id res chain seq x y z
N PHE A 1 -4.28 -6.30 14.71
CA PHE A 1 -3.16 -5.65 14.03
C PHE A 1 -3.56 -4.20 13.80
N ILE A 2 -2.70 -3.25 14.14
CA ILE A 2 -2.93 -1.83 13.87
C ILE A 2 -1.83 -1.42 12.88
N PRO A 3 -2.17 -0.92 11.68
CA PRO A 3 -1.19 -0.45 10.71
C PRO A 3 -0.39 0.74 11.25
N ASN A 4 0.92 0.77 10.98
CA ASN A 4 1.82 1.84 11.44
C ASN A 4 1.67 3.11 10.57
N LEU A 5 0.54 3.79 10.70
CA LEU A 5 0.16 4.92 9.83
C LEU A 5 0.09 6.28 10.54
N GLU A 6 0.28 6.32 11.85
CA GLU A 6 0.11 7.53 12.68
C GLU A 6 0.92 8.73 12.15
N ILE A 7 2.11 8.49 11.60
CA ILE A 7 3.00 9.53 11.07
C ILE A 7 2.46 10.26 9.83
N PHE A 8 1.47 9.69 9.14
CA PHE A 8 0.93 10.24 7.89
C PHE A 8 -0.36 11.04 8.09
N GLY A 9 -0.97 10.98 9.28
CA GLY A 9 -2.23 11.66 9.60
C GLY A 9 -3.34 11.31 8.58
N ASP A 10 -4.15 12.31 8.23
CA ASP A 10 -5.35 12.13 7.39
C ASP A 10 -5.07 12.22 5.87
N LYS A 11 -3.80 12.22 5.46
CA LYS A 11 -3.42 12.40 4.05
C LYS A 11 -3.70 11.16 3.20
N LEU A 12 -3.67 9.99 3.82
CA LEU A 12 -3.83 8.71 3.15
C LEU A 12 -5.26 8.19 3.33
N LYS A 13 -5.84 7.69 2.25
CA LYS A 13 -7.18 7.12 2.27
C LYS A 13 -7.13 5.72 2.89
N LEU A 14 -7.92 5.52 3.93
CA LEU A 14 -8.02 4.26 4.64
C LEU A 14 -9.36 3.59 4.35
N ASP A 15 -9.37 2.27 4.37
CA ASP A 15 -10.60 1.49 4.40
C ASP A 15 -11.28 1.60 5.77
N GLN A 16 -12.48 1.03 5.89
CA GLN A 16 -13.27 1.02 7.13
C GLN A 16 -12.58 0.32 8.33
N TRP A 17 -11.46 -0.38 8.10
CA TRP A 17 -10.70 -1.09 9.11
C TRP A 17 -9.36 -0.40 9.43
N GLY A 18 -9.07 0.74 8.81
CA GLY A 18 -7.87 1.55 9.05
C GLY A 18 -6.64 1.12 8.23
N TYR A 19 -6.81 0.35 7.16
CA TYR A 19 -5.72 -0.04 6.24
C TYR A 19 -5.68 0.87 5.02
N LEU A 20 -4.51 1.04 4.40
CA LEU A 20 -4.38 1.85 3.19
C LEU A 20 -5.19 1.24 2.03
N GLU A 21 -6.07 2.05 1.43
CA GLU A 21 -6.65 1.71 0.15
C GLU A 21 -5.57 1.83 -0.93
N THR A 22 -5.39 0.76 -1.71
CA THR A 22 -4.50 0.76 -2.88
C THR A 22 -5.19 0.16 -4.10
N ASP A 23 -4.77 0.56 -5.29
CA ASP A 23 -5.15 -0.11 -6.54
C ASP A 23 -4.36 -1.42 -6.76
N VAL A 24 -4.57 -2.05 -7.92
CA VAL A 24 -3.89 -3.31 -8.29
C VAL A 24 -2.39 -3.15 -8.56
N GLU A 25 -1.92 -1.92 -8.80
CA GLU A 25 -0.50 -1.57 -8.98
C GLU A 25 0.12 -0.98 -7.70
N MET A 26 -0.60 -1.09 -6.57
CA MET A 26 -0.20 -0.63 -5.25
C MET A 26 -0.15 0.89 -5.07
N ARG A 27 -0.81 1.68 -5.93
CA ARG A 27 -0.93 3.14 -5.77
C ARG A 27 -1.87 3.50 -4.65
N THR A 28 -1.52 4.54 -3.90
CA THR A 28 -2.39 5.17 -2.91
C THR A 28 -3.25 6.27 -3.57
N ASN A 29 -3.98 7.03 -2.76
CA ASN A 29 -4.68 8.24 -3.21
C ASN A 29 -3.76 9.44 -3.51
N ILE A 30 -2.46 9.33 -3.22
CA ILE A 30 -1.47 10.38 -3.47
C ILE A 30 -0.61 9.93 -4.65
N ASP A 31 -0.51 10.79 -5.66
CA ASP A 31 0.28 10.53 -6.87
C ASP A 31 1.76 10.31 -6.54
N GLY A 32 2.37 9.31 -7.19
CA GLY A 32 3.74 8.86 -6.90
C GLY A 32 3.95 8.19 -5.55
N VAL A 33 2.90 7.94 -4.75
CA VAL A 33 3.00 7.23 -3.47
C VAL A 33 2.37 5.85 -3.57
N PHE A 34 3.17 4.84 -3.24
CA PHE A 34 2.80 3.43 -3.26
C PHE A 34 2.85 2.83 -1.86
N ALA A 35 2.06 1.79 -1.61
CA ALA A 35 2.08 1.06 -0.35
C ALA A 35 2.05 -0.45 -0.57
N ALA A 36 2.82 -1.20 0.22
CA ALA A 36 2.94 -2.64 0.09
C ALA A 36 3.00 -3.34 1.45
N GLY A 37 2.61 -4.61 1.50
CA GLY A 37 2.61 -5.39 2.74
C GLY A 37 1.41 -5.11 3.64
N ASP A 38 1.47 -5.55 4.89
CA ASP A 38 0.30 -5.65 5.79
C ASP A 38 -0.40 -4.32 6.12
N VAL A 39 0.18 -3.21 5.70
CA VAL A 39 -0.40 -1.86 5.79
C VAL A 39 -1.54 -1.64 4.80
N THR A 40 -1.60 -2.39 3.69
CA THR A 40 -2.63 -2.25 2.65
C THR A 40 -3.88 -3.08 2.93
N SER A 41 -5.02 -2.63 2.39
CA SER A 41 -6.30 -3.30 2.53
C SER A 41 -6.27 -4.65 1.80
N LYS A 42 -6.28 -5.74 2.56
CA LYS A 42 -6.31 -7.11 2.03
C LYS A 42 -6.84 -8.12 3.04
N ARG A 43 -7.24 -9.27 2.51
CA ARG A 43 -7.77 -10.39 3.30
C ARG A 43 -6.69 -11.18 4.04
N TYR A 44 -5.54 -11.45 3.41
CA TYR A 44 -4.49 -12.31 3.94
C TYR A 44 -3.19 -11.54 4.15
N ARG A 45 -2.59 -11.72 5.33
CA ARG A 45 -1.38 -11.02 5.78
C ARG A 45 -0.28 -12.03 6.04
N GLN A 46 0.47 -12.34 5.00
CA GLN A 46 1.51 -13.37 4.99
C GLN A 46 2.77 -12.83 4.29
N ILE A 47 3.91 -13.49 4.54
CA ILE A 47 5.20 -13.11 3.94
C ILE A 47 5.10 -13.07 2.42
N THR A 48 4.54 -14.11 1.80
CA THR A 48 4.44 -14.20 0.33
C THR A 48 3.51 -13.16 -0.27
N THR A 49 2.40 -12.82 0.41
CA THR A 49 1.52 -11.72 -0.03
C THR A 49 2.24 -10.38 0.05
N ALA A 50 2.96 -10.10 1.14
CA ALA A 50 3.70 -8.85 1.29
C ALA A 50 4.83 -8.70 0.26
N VAL A 51 5.55 -9.80 -0.04
CA VAL A 51 6.58 -9.83 -1.10
C VAL A 51 5.98 -9.58 -2.48
N SER A 52 4.79 -10.14 -2.77
CA SER A 52 4.07 -9.90 -4.02
C SER A 52 3.74 -8.41 -4.18
N ASP A 53 3.16 -7.78 -3.15
CA ASP A 53 2.82 -6.36 -3.21
C ASP A 53 4.06 -5.48 -3.39
N GLY A 54 5.15 -5.79 -2.67
CA GLY A 54 6.41 -5.06 -2.80
C GLY A 54 6.99 -5.14 -4.21
N THR A 55 6.85 -6.31 -4.86
CA THR A 55 7.26 -6.50 -6.26
C THR A 55 6.45 -5.62 -7.21
N ILE A 56 5.13 -5.62 -7.04
CA ILE A 56 4.22 -4.81 -7.86
C ILE A 56 4.49 -3.32 -7.67
N ALA A 57 4.54 -2.85 -6.42
CA ALA A 57 4.81 -1.46 -6.08
C ALA A 57 6.14 -0.97 -6.63
N GLY A 58 7.21 -1.77 -6.50
CA GLY A 58 8.54 -1.41 -7.01
C GLY A 58 8.58 -1.30 -8.54
N ILE A 59 7.94 -2.21 -9.26
CA ILE A 59 7.86 -2.16 -10.72
C ILE A 59 6.99 -0.98 -11.19
N ALA A 60 5.84 -0.76 -10.55
CA ALA A 60 4.93 0.33 -10.90
C ALA A 60 5.58 1.70 -10.67
N ALA A 61 6.19 1.91 -9.49
CA ALA A 61 6.95 3.11 -9.20
C ALA A 61 8.13 3.31 -10.16
N GLY A 62 8.84 2.24 -10.51
CA GLY A 62 9.94 2.30 -11.48
C GLY A 62 9.48 2.78 -12.85
N LYS A 63 8.35 2.27 -13.36
CA LYS A 63 7.78 2.68 -14.65
C LYS A 63 7.28 4.13 -14.69
N GLU A 64 6.85 4.68 -13.55
CA GLU A 64 6.41 6.08 -13.48
C GLU A 64 7.55 7.10 -13.47
N LEU A 65 8.78 6.65 -13.21
CA LEU A 65 9.98 7.48 -13.22
C LEU A 65 10.67 7.52 -14.58
N GLU A 66 10.30 6.63 -15.50
CA GLU A 66 10.77 6.60 -16.90
C GLU A 66 10.05 7.66 -17.76
#